data_AF-A0A7W0PJM5-F1
#
_entry.id   AF-A0A7W0PJM5-F1
#
_cell.length_a   1.000
_cell.length_b   1.000
_cell.length_c   1.000
_cell.angle_alpha   90.00
_cell.angle_beta   90.00
_cell.angle_gamma   90.00
#
_symmetry.space_group_name_H-M   'P 1'
#
loop_
_entity.id
_entity.type
_entity.pdbx_description
1 polymer ?
#
loop_
_entity_poly.entity_id
_entity_poly.type
_entity_poly.pdbx_seq_one_letter_code
_entity_poly.pdbx_strand_id
1 'polypeptide(L)'
;MIRDWPGERQARELRHWLTFVYLAERVARSEHLDALIVIGSFATVQADEAGDLDLLIAVSEGRFPEAWDRRTELETRDALVAWDFRPEPHKPIGTRTFLTRDMIKVELQLSGPSAAGAVLAEPRHVLIGEESITKRYAQLEPIPPEVLSEYAQRIRDEGLVPEVESRYGELMEAIGRAR
;
A
#
# COMPACT_ATOMS: atom_id res chain seq x y z
N MET A 1 6.12 10.92 -14.41
CA MET A 1 4.72 11.10 -14.87
C MET A 1 3.97 9.86 -14.40
N ILE A 2 2.85 10.05 -13.69
CA ILE A 2 1.99 8.95 -13.25
C ILE A 2 1.25 8.43 -14.48
N ARG A 3 1.21 7.12 -14.70
CA ARG A 3 0.42 6.52 -15.77
C ARG A 3 -1.06 6.60 -15.46
N ASP A 4 -1.88 6.74 -16.49
CA ASP A 4 -3.33 6.75 -16.38
C ASP A 4 -3.85 5.36 -15.96
N TRP A 5 -4.93 5.33 -15.18
CA TRP A 5 -5.64 4.10 -14.80
C TRP A 5 -7.14 4.37 -14.61
N PRO A 6 -8.00 3.34 -14.62
CA PRO A 6 -9.46 3.52 -14.55
C PRO A 6 -9.95 4.37 -13.35
N GLY A 7 -9.31 4.22 -12.19
CA GLY A 7 -9.65 4.94 -10.95
C GLY A 7 -9.08 6.37 -10.85
N GLU A 8 -8.22 6.79 -11.79
CA GLU A 8 -7.47 8.05 -11.66
C GLU A 8 -8.37 9.28 -11.51
N ARG A 9 -9.39 9.38 -12.36
CA ARG A 9 -10.28 10.55 -12.37
C ARG A 9 -10.96 10.73 -11.01
N GLN A 10 -11.43 9.64 -10.41
CA GLN A 10 -12.03 9.66 -9.08
C GLN A 10 -10.98 9.98 -8.03
N ALA A 11 -9.81 9.34 -8.09
CA ALA A 11 -8.71 9.59 -7.14
C ALA A 11 -8.28 11.06 -7.11
N ARG A 12 -8.30 11.77 -8.26
CA ARG A 12 -8.00 13.20 -8.37
C ARG A 12 -8.97 14.12 -7.64
N GLU A 13 -10.20 13.67 -7.41
CA GLU A 13 -11.24 14.42 -6.70
C GLU A 13 -11.18 14.18 -5.18
N LEU A 14 -10.50 13.11 -4.75
CA LEU A 14 -10.34 12.73 -3.34
C LEU A 14 -9.12 13.39 -2.72
N ARG A 15 -9.17 13.58 -1.39
CA ARG A 15 -8.05 14.08 -0.57
C ARG A 15 -6.75 13.27 -0.71
N HIS A 16 -6.86 12.00 -1.11
CA HIS A 16 -5.74 11.07 -1.32
C HIS A 16 -4.81 11.44 -2.48
N TRP A 17 -5.27 12.28 -3.43
CA TRP A 17 -4.53 12.59 -4.64
C TRP A 17 -3.12 13.14 -4.38
N LEU A 18 -2.98 14.04 -3.41
CA LEU A 18 -1.67 14.65 -3.12
C LEU A 18 -0.67 13.61 -2.57
N THR A 19 -1.16 12.62 -1.85
CA THR A 19 -0.35 11.48 -1.37
C THR A 19 0.12 10.61 -2.53
N PHE A 20 -0.74 10.32 -3.52
CA PHE A 20 -0.33 9.63 -4.74
C PHE A 20 0.77 10.37 -5.48
N VAL A 21 0.59 11.68 -5.70
CA VAL A 21 1.57 12.51 -6.41
C VAL A 21 2.90 12.51 -5.69
N TYR A 22 2.88 12.70 -4.37
CA TYR A 22 4.09 12.67 -3.55
C TYR A 22 4.83 11.33 -3.67
N LEU A 23 4.13 10.20 -3.46
CA LEU A 23 4.74 8.88 -3.50
C LEU A 23 5.26 8.54 -4.89
N ALA A 24 4.50 8.87 -5.94
CA ALA A 24 4.92 8.66 -7.31
C ALA A 24 6.20 9.44 -7.66
N GLU A 25 6.32 10.68 -7.21
CA GLU A 25 7.55 11.46 -7.39
C GLU A 25 8.73 10.86 -6.63
N ARG A 26 8.52 10.37 -5.41
CA ARG A 26 9.59 9.75 -4.61
C ARG A 26 10.08 8.46 -5.24
N VAL A 27 9.16 7.61 -5.69
CA VAL A 27 9.52 6.37 -6.41
C VAL A 27 10.23 6.69 -7.72
N ALA A 28 9.71 7.62 -8.53
CA ALA A 28 10.32 7.98 -9.82
C ALA A 28 11.74 8.57 -9.72
N ARG A 29 12.10 9.16 -8.57
CA ARG A 29 13.43 9.74 -8.32
C ARG A 29 14.39 8.78 -7.61
N SER A 30 13.90 7.62 -7.16
CA SER A 30 14.72 6.67 -6.40
C SER A 30 15.52 5.76 -7.32
N GLU A 31 16.77 5.50 -6.97
CA GLU A 31 17.61 4.50 -7.63
C GLU A 31 17.43 3.08 -7.05
N HIS A 32 16.61 2.94 -6.00
CA HIS A 32 16.37 1.68 -5.30
C HIS A 32 14.98 1.10 -5.56
N LEU A 33 14.08 1.85 -6.21
CA LEU A 33 12.68 1.48 -6.39
C LEU A 33 12.37 1.42 -7.87
N ASP A 34 11.86 0.28 -8.33
CA ASP A 34 11.58 0.04 -9.75
C ASP A 34 10.18 0.46 -10.15
N ALA A 35 9.19 0.34 -9.24
CA ALA A 35 7.80 0.65 -9.56
C ALA A 35 6.96 1.05 -8.35
N LEU A 36 5.90 1.80 -8.63
CA LEU A 36 4.77 2.03 -7.74
C LEU A 36 3.52 1.41 -8.38
N ILE A 37 2.82 0.58 -7.63
CA ILE A 37 1.65 -0.14 -8.08
C ILE A 37 0.50 0.15 -7.12
N VAL A 38 -0.65 0.55 -7.66
CA VAL A 38 -1.88 0.70 -6.88
C VAL A 38 -2.64 -0.62 -6.88
N ILE A 39 -3.15 -1.00 -5.70
CA ILE A 39 -4.00 -2.16 -5.48
C ILE A 39 -5.23 -1.72 -4.66
N GLY A 40 -6.08 -2.67 -4.28
CA GLY A 40 -7.24 -2.38 -3.42
C GLY A 40 -8.28 -1.50 -4.10
N SER A 41 -9.01 -0.72 -3.30
CA SER A 41 -10.14 0.09 -3.78
C SER A 41 -9.73 1.11 -4.84
N PHE A 42 -8.53 1.71 -4.73
CA PHE A 42 -8.01 2.70 -5.68
C PHE A 42 -7.53 2.12 -7.01
N ALA A 43 -7.35 0.80 -7.11
CA ALA A 43 -7.16 0.13 -8.38
C ALA A 43 -8.50 -0.06 -9.15
N THR A 44 -9.63 0.17 -8.48
CA THR A 44 -10.97 0.12 -9.09
C THR A 44 -11.55 1.54 -9.27
N VAL A 45 -12.82 1.61 -9.69
CA VAL A 45 -13.65 2.83 -9.69
C VAL A 45 -14.53 2.95 -8.43
N GLN A 46 -14.16 2.28 -7.35
CA GLN A 46 -14.91 2.22 -6.09
C GLN A 46 -14.24 2.95 -4.93
N ALA A 47 -13.13 3.68 -5.19
CA ALA A 47 -12.46 4.45 -4.15
C ALA A 47 -13.39 5.54 -3.60
N ASP A 48 -13.34 5.76 -2.29
CA ASP A 48 -14.11 6.80 -1.63
C ASP A 48 -13.27 7.55 -0.59
N GLU A 49 -13.86 8.57 0.05
CA GLU A 49 -13.19 9.41 1.05
C GLU A 49 -12.74 8.62 2.31
N ALA A 50 -13.34 7.46 2.56
CA ALA A 50 -13.05 6.59 3.70
C ALA A 50 -12.06 5.46 3.34
N GLY A 51 -11.71 5.29 2.07
CA GLY A 51 -10.80 4.25 1.63
C GLY A 51 -9.37 4.46 2.13
N ASP A 52 -8.66 3.37 2.37
CA ASP A 52 -7.23 3.36 2.60
C ASP A 52 -6.46 3.43 1.27
N LEU A 53 -5.19 3.86 1.31
CA LEU A 53 -4.28 3.73 0.19
C LEU A 53 -3.44 2.47 0.30
N ASP A 54 -3.83 1.45 -0.45
CA ASP A 54 -3.07 0.21 -0.57
C ASP A 54 -2.12 0.28 -1.78
N LEU A 55 -0.81 0.33 -1.50
CA LEU A 55 0.21 0.49 -2.53
C LEU A 55 1.30 -0.57 -2.38
N LEU A 56 1.75 -1.08 -3.52
CA LEU A 56 2.94 -1.92 -3.61
C LEU A 56 4.07 -1.16 -4.27
N ILE A 57 5.25 -1.23 -3.66
CA ILE A 57 6.50 -0.69 -4.20
C ILE A 57 7.42 -1.87 -4.53
N ALA A 58 7.73 -2.00 -5.82
CA ALA A 58 8.72 -2.97 -6.28
C ALA A 58 10.11 -2.38 -6.05
N VAL A 59 10.92 -3.08 -5.26
CA VAL A 59 12.30 -2.70 -4.96
C VAL A 59 13.24 -3.32 -5.99
N SER A 60 14.29 -2.59 -6.35
CA SER A 60 15.32 -3.08 -7.26
C SER A 60 16.05 -4.32 -6.72
N GLU A 61 16.55 -5.15 -7.63
CA GLU A 61 17.29 -6.37 -7.29
C GLU A 61 18.45 -6.09 -6.32
N GLY A 62 18.53 -6.85 -5.23
CA GLY A 62 19.56 -6.69 -4.20
C GLY A 62 19.49 -5.40 -3.36
N ARG A 63 18.50 -4.52 -3.56
CA ARG A 63 18.38 -3.22 -2.86
C ARG A 63 17.39 -3.17 -1.71
N PHE A 64 16.80 -4.31 -1.36
CA PHE A 64 15.78 -4.36 -0.30
C PHE A 64 16.28 -3.83 1.05
N PRO A 65 17.45 -4.23 1.57
CA PRO A 65 17.94 -3.70 2.84
C PRO A 65 18.01 -2.17 2.86
N GLU A 66 18.60 -1.56 1.82
CA GLU A 66 18.76 -0.11 1.74
C GLU A 66 17.43 0.61 1.54
N ALA A 67 16.55 0.08 0.67
CA ALA A 67 15.21 0.63 0.47
C ALA A 67 14.38 0.56 1.76
N TRP A 68 14.50 -0.54 2.51
CA TRP A 68 13.83 -0.72 3.78
C TRP A 68 14.35 0.26 4.82
N ASP A 69 15.66 0.42 4.99
CA ASP A 69 16.24 1.38 5.94
C ASP A 69 15.80 2.82 5.66
N ARG A 70 15.58 3.15 4.38
CA ARG A 70 15.10 4.46 3.93
C ARG A 70 13.57 4.58 3.83
N ARG A 71 12.80 3.56 4.22
CA ARG A 71 11.32 3.55 4.06
C ARG A 71 10.61 4.76 4.64
N THR A 72 11.15 5.37 5.70
CA THR A 72 10.56 6.57 6.33
C THR A 72 10.61 7.80 5.43
N GLU A 73 11.49 7.80 4.42
CA GLU A 73 11.53 8.84 3.38
C GLU A 73 10.28 8.82 2.48
N LEU A 74 9.52 7.72 2.47
CA LEU A 74 8.27 7.57 1.72
C LEU A 74 7.07 8.18 2.45
N GLU A 75 7.21 8.53 3.73
CA GLU A 75 6.14 9.21 4.46
C GLU A 75 5.94 10.63 3.94
N THR A 76 4.69 11.06 3.90
CA THR A 76 4.36 12.46 3.65
C THR A 76 4.74 13.31 4.88
N ARG A 77 4.98 14.61 4.67
CA ARG A 77 5.38 15.52 5.77
C ARG A 77 4.33 15.68 6.87
N ASP A 78 3.09 15.33 6.57
CA ASP A 78 1.94 15.38 7.45
C ASP A 78 1.61 14.03 8.09
N ALA A 79 2.46 13.01 7.94
CA ALA A 79 2.34 11.76 8.70
C ALA A 79 2.35 12.07 10.21
N LEU A 80 1.33 11.59 10.92
CA LEU A 80 1.15 11.76 12.37
C LEU A 80 1.76 10.61 13.15
N VAL A 81 1.59 9.39 12.64
CA VAL A 81 2.03 8.14 13.25
C VAL A 81 2.29 7.14 12.13
N ALA A 82 3.29 6.29 12.35
CA ALA A 82 3.72 5.32 11.37
C ALA A 82 4.31 4.09 12.05
N TRP A 83 4.09 2.93 11.47
CA TRP A 83 4.51 1.63 11.99
C TRP A 83 4.95 0.70 10.87
N ASP A 84 5.71 -0.31 11.24
CA ASP A 84 6.18 -1.34 10.33
C ASP A 84 5.51 -2.66 10.64
N PHE A 85 5.18 -3.41 9.60
CA PHE A 85 4.79 -4.81 9.70
C PHE A 85 5.75 -5.67 8.88
N ARG A 86 6.56 -6.48 9.58
CA ARG A 86 7.56 -7.35 8.96
C ARG A 86 7.71 -8.66 9.76
N PRO A 87 6.74 -9.58 9.67
CA PRO A 87 6.72 -10.80 10.46
C PRO A 87 7.88 -11.76 10.10
N GLU A 88 8.44 -11.63 8.90
CA GLU A 88 9.57 -12.45 8.43
C GLU A 88 10.78 -11.56 8.05
N PRO A 89 11.58 -11.08 9.03
CA PRO A 89 12.66 -10.11 8.80
C PRO A 89 13.78 -10.56 7.86
N HIS A 90 13.85 -11.85 7.54
CA HIS A 90 14.83 -12.42 6.62
C HIS A 90 14.34 -12.39 5.16
N LYS A 91 13.04 -12.18 4.92
CA LYS A 91 12.48 -12.05 3.57
C LYS A 91 12.59 -10.60 3.09
N PRO A 92 12.77 -10.38 1.78
CA PRO A 92 12.81 -9.04 1.19
C PRO A 92 11.39 -8.51 0.97
N ILE A 93 10.56 -8.54 2.02
CA ILE A 93 9.20 -8.02 2.04
C ILE A 93 8.93 -7.37 3.40
N GLY A 94 8.14 -6.31 3.40
CA GLY A 94 7.65 -5.65 4.60
C GLY A 94 6.70 -4.51 4.25
N THR A 95 5.87 -4.11 5.19
CA THR A 95 4.92 -3.00 5.00
C THR A 95 5.30 -1.83 5.89
N ARG A 96 5.36 -0.63 5.31
CA ARG A 96 5.38 0.64 6.05
C ARG A 96 3.97 1.21 6.00
N THR A 97 3.36 1.42 7.15
CA THR A 97 2.05 2.04 7.26
C THR A 97 2.16 3.37 7.97
N PHE A 98 1.41 4.38 7.52
CA PHE A 98 1.30 5.66 8.22
C PHE A 98 -0.08 6.28 8.07
N LEU A 99 -0.43 7.13 9.02
CA LEU A 99 -1.67 7.91 9.04
C LEU A 99 -1.34 9.38 8.87
N THR A 100 -1.94 10.02 7.86
CA THR A 100 -1.81 11.46 7.58
C THR A 100 -2.65 12.31 8.53
N ARG A 101 -2.44 13.64 8.53
CA ARG A 101 -3.28 14.58 9.30
C ARG A 101 -4.74 14.59 8.84
N ASP A 102 -4.96 14.32 7.56
CA ASP A 102 -6.29 14.20 6.99
C ASP A 102 -6.91 12.82 7.24
N MET A 103 -6.34 12.00 8.13
CA MET A 103 -6.86 10.68 8.49
C MET A 103 -6.93 9.71 7.30
N ILE A 104 -6.00 9.84 6.35
CA ILE A 104 -5.78 8.85 5.29
C ILE A 104 -4.76 7.85 5.80
N LYS A 105 -5.14 6.58 5.94
CA LYS A 105 -4.19 5.48 6.17
C LYS A 105 -3.54 5.10 4.84
N VAL A 106 -2.22 5.02 4.85
CA VAL A 106 -1.40 4.66 3.69
C VAL A 106 -0.60 3.41 4.05
N GLU A 107 -0.79 2.34 3.29
CA GLU A 107 -0.09 1.07 3.42
C GLU A 107 0.86 0.89 2.23
N LEU A 108 2.16 0.88 2.50
CA LEU A 108 3.22 0.70 1.50
C LEU A 108 3.88 -0.66 1.68
N GLN A 109 3.49 -1.64 0.88
CA GLN A 109 4.21 -2.91 0.83
C GLN A 109 5.46 -2.77 -0.04
N LEU A 110 6.64 -2.86 0.57
CA LEU A 110 7.90 -2.95 -0.15
C LEU A 110 8.20 -4.43 -0.41
N SER A 111 8.59 -4.75 -1.65
CA SER A 111 8.94 -6.12 -2.03
C SER A 111 10.12 -6.15 -3.00
N GLY A 112 11.17 -6.91 -2.66
CA GLY A 112 12.26 -7.21 -3.58
C GLY A 112 11.88 -8.33 -4.57
N PRO A 113 12.63 -8.51 -5.67
CA PRO A 113 12.28 -9.47 -6.71
C PRO A 113 12.31 -10.93 -6.23
N SER A 114 13.14 -11.23 -5.23
CA SER A 114 13.25 -12.56 -4.62
C SER A 114 12.27 -12.77 -3.45
N ALA A 115 11.28 -11.89 -3.25
CA ALA A 115 10.27 -12.04 -2.22
C ALA A 115 9.36 -13.23 -2.54
N ALA A 116 9.82 -14.44 -2.24
CA ALA A 116 9.01 -15.64 -2.31
C ALA A 116 7.75 -15.44 -1.44
N GLY A 117 6.58 -15.35 -2.09
CA GLY A 117 5.30 -15.09 -1.44
C GLY A 117 4.76 -13.67 -1.59
N ALA A 118 5.43 -12.75 -2.30
CA ALA A 118 4.79 -11.51 -2.73
C ALA A 118 3.77 -11.85 -3.82
N VAL A 119 2.49 -11.63 -3.51
CA VAL A 119 1.40 -11.94 -4.41
C VAL A 119 0.70 -10.67 -4.82
N LEU A 120 0.34 -10.60 -6.09
CA LEU A 120 -0.29 -9.45 -6.67
C LEU A 120 -1.65 -9.89 -7.21
N ALA A 121 -2.71 -9.48 -6.50
CA ALA A 121 -4.09 -9.74 -6.92
C ALA A 121 -4.57 -8.69 -7.92
N GLU A 122 -5.49 -9.07 -8.80
CA GLU A 122 -6.27 -8.11 -9.59
C GLU A 122 -7.46 -7.57 -8.75
N PRO A 123 -7.90 -6.32 -8.97
CA PRO A 123 -7.37 -5.34 -9.91
C PRO A 123 -6.15 -4.60 -9.39
N ARG A 124 -5.24 -4.23 -10.32
CA ARG A 124 -4.04 -3.45 -10.02
C ARG A 124 -3.56 -2.62 -11.21
N HIS A 125 -2.80 -1.56 -10.94
CA HIS A 125 -2.20 -0.75 -12.01
C HIS A 125 -0.81 -0.25 -11.64
N VAL A 126 0.13 -0.33 -12.60
CA VAL A 126 1.48 0.24 -12.44
C VAL A 126 1.41 1.74 -12.71
N LEU A 127 1.61 2.54 -11.67
CA LEU A 127 1.58 4.00 -11.73
C LEU A 127 2.93 4.59 -12.16
N ILE A 128 4.03 3.98 -11.71
CA ILE A 128 5.42 4.36 -12.00
C ILE A 128 6.21 3.08 -12.25
N GLY A 129 7.20 3.12 -13.15
CA GLY A 129 8.03 1.95 -13.50
C GLY A 129 7.56 1.24 -14.76
N GLU A 130 8.13 0.08 -15.10
CA GLU A 130 7.70 -0.72 -16.25
C GLU A 130 6.53 -1.66 -15.90
N GLU A 131 5.59 -1.90 -16.82
CA GLU A 131 4.51 -2.88 -16.58
C GLU A 131 5.03 -4.31 -16.40
N SER A 132 6.18 -4.61 -17.02
CA SER A 132 6.89 -5.89 -16.93
C SER A 132 7.20 -6.29 -15.48
N ILE A 133 7.31 -5.32 -14.56
CA ILE A 133 7.57 -5.54 -13.13
C ILE A 133 6.51 -6.44 -12.48
N THR A 134 5.26 -6.37 -12.94
CA THR A 134 4.17 -7.21 -12.41
C THR A 134 4.45 -8.71 -12.56
N LYS A 135 5.29 -9.10 -13.54
CA LYS A 135 5.67 -10.49 -13.80
C LYS A 135 6.60 -11.08 -12.73
N ARG A 136 7.14 -10.26 -11.81
CA ARG A 136 7.92 -10.73 -10.65
C ARG A 136 7.05 -11.39 -9.58
N TYR A 137 5.74 -11.11 -9.60
CA TYR A 137 4.82 -11.53 -8.56
C TYR A 137 4.02 -12.75 -8.99
N ALA A 138 3.72 -13.61 -8.01
CA ALA A 138 2.67 -14.59 -8.18
C ALA A 138 1.35 -13.85 -8.44
N GLN A 139 0.56 -14.39 -9.35
CA GLN A 139 -0.69 -13.79 -9.80
C GLN A 139 -1.83 -14.45 -9.05
N LEU A 140 -2.64 -13.64 -8.35
CA LEU A 140 -3.88 -14.11 -7.73
C LEU A 140 -5.08 -13.56 -8.48
N GLU A 141 -6.08 -14.41 -8.66
CA GLU A 141 -7.45 -13.96 -8.91
C GLU A 141 -7.89 -13.03 -7.76
N PRO A 142 -8.89 -12.15 -7.99
CA PRO A 142 -9.44 -11.30 -6.95
C PRO A 142 -9.72 -12.10 -5.68
N ILE A 143 -9.14 -11.67 -4.56
CA ILE A 143 -9.31 -12.34 -3.28
C ILE A 143 -10.73 -12.02 -2.78
N PRO A 144 -11.56 -13.03 -2.49
CA PRO A 144 -12.91 -12.78 -2.00
C PRO A 144 -12.91 -11.98 -0.68
N PRO A 145 -13.86 -11.04 -0.48
CA PRO A 145 -13.93 -10.21 0.72
C PRO A 145 -13.96 -11.02 2.04
N GLU A 146 -14.59 -12.20 2.03
CA GLU A 146 -14.64 -13.12 3.16
C GLU A 146 -13.25 -13.63 3.56
N VAL A 147 -12.39 -13.94 2.57
CA VAL A 147 -11.01 -14.42 2.81
C VAL A 147 -10.15 -13.29 3.38
N LEU A 148 -10.31 -12.07 2.88
CA LEU A 148 -9.63 -10.89 3.43
C LEU A 148 -10.08 -10.63 4.88
N SER A 149 -11.37 -10.79 5.16
CA SER A 149 -11.94 -10.61 6.51
C SER A 149 -11.42 -11.66 7.49
N GLU A 150 -11.35 -12.93 7.08
CA GLU A 150 -10.78 -14.02 7.88
C GLU A 150 -9.28 -13.79 8.15
N TYR A 151 -8.53 -13.36 7.13
CA TYR A 151 -7.12 -13.03 7.28
C TYR A 151 -6.90 -11.88 8.27
N ALA A 152 -7.67 -10.79 8.12
CA ALA A 152 -7.61 -9.64 9.03
C ALA A 152 -8.01 -10.03 10.46
N GLN A 153 -9.01 -10.90 10.64
CA GLN A 153 -9.39 -11.41 11.95
C GLN A 153 -8.27 -12.23 12.58
N ARG A 154 -7.64 -13.12 11.82
CA ARG A 154 -6.51 -13.93 12.32
C ARG A 154 -5.34 -13.07 12.78
N ILE A 155 -4.95 -12.04 12.03
CA ILE A 155 -3.86 -11.12 12.45
C ILE A 155 -4.25 -10.40 13.75
N ARG A 156 -5.51 -9.98 13.90
CA ARG A 156 -6.01 -9.38 15.14
C ARG A 156 -5.93 -10.35 16.32
N ASP A 157 -6.38 -11.58 16.13
CA ASP A 157 -6.38 -12.62 17.17
C ASP A 157 -4.95 -13.01 17.60
N GLU A 158 -4.00 -12.96 16.67
CA GLU A 158 -2.57 -13.19 16.95
C GLU A 158 -1.89 -11.99 17.64
N GLY A 159 -2.61 -10.89 17.88
CA GLY A 159 -2.08 -9.68 18.52
C GLY A 159 -1.04 -8.95 17.66
N LEU A 160 -1.08 -9.18 16.34
CA LEU A 160 -0.11 -8.64 15.39
C LEU A 160 -0.54 -7.27 14.82
N VAL A 161 -1.76 -6.82 15.11
CA VAL A 161 -2.27 -5.50 14.73
C VAL A 161 -1.88 -4.47 15.79
N PRO A 162 -1.11 -3.42 15.45
CA PRO A 162 -0.80 -2.34 16.39
C PRO A 162 -2.07 -1.66 16.91
N GLU A 163 -2.02 -1.15 18.15
CA GLU A 163 -3.18 -0.48 18.78
C GLU A 163 -3.74 0.64 17.89
N VAL A 164 -2.87 1.44 17.28
CA VAL A 164 -3.26 2.54 16.37
C VAL A 164 -4.10 2.06 15.19
N GLU A 165 -3.76 0.92 14.61
CA GLU A 165 -4.47 0.35 13.47
C GLU A 165 -5.84 -0.20 13.88
N SER A 166 -5.91 -0.82 15.06
CA SER A 166 -7.18 -1.24 15.67
C SER A 166 -8.11 -0.04 15.91
N ARG A 167 -7.60 1.06 16.49
CA ARG A 167 -8.38 2.28 16.75
C ARG A 167 -8.84 2.96 15.47
N TYR A 168 -7.99 2.97 14.44
CA TYR A 168 -8.38 3.49 13.14
C TYR A 168 -9.53 2.66 12.54
N GLY A 169 -9.45 1.34 12.58
CA GLY A 169 -10.52 0.46 12.12
C GLY A 169 -11.86 0.72 12.83
N GLU A 170 -11.85 0.84 14.15
CA GLU A 170 -13.04 1.19 14.95
C GLU A 170 -13.67 2.52 14.51
N LEU A 171 -12.84 3.53 14.23
CA LEU A 171 -13.30 4.83 13.75
C LEU A 171 -13.95 4.72 12.36
N MET A 172 -13.32 4.01 11.43
CA MET A 172 -13.83 3.87 10.06
C MET A 172 -15.15 3.10 10.02
N GLU A 173 -15.30 2.05 10.85
CA GLU A 173 -16.58 1.37 11.02
C GLU A 173 -17.66 2.29 11.57
N ALA A 174 -17.34 3.14 12.55
CA ALA A 174 -18.29 4.09 13.12
C ALA A 174 -18.75 5.13 12.08
N ILE A 175 -17.82 5.64 11.26
CA ILE A 175 -18.13 6.56 10.16
C ILE A 175 -19.03 5.88 9.13
N GLY A 176 -18.73 4.62 8.77
CA GLY A 176 -19.53 3.85 7.82
C GLY A 176 -20.98 3.64 8.27
N ARG A 177 -21.22 3.44 9.58
CA ARG A 177 -22.57 3.29 10.15
C ARG A 177 -23.37 4.60 10.21
N ALA A 178 -22.69 5.75 10.14
CA ALA A 178 -23.32 7.07 10.22
C ALA A 178 -23.76 7.63 8.86
N ARG A 179 -23.41 6.95 7.76
CA ARG A 179 -23.86 7.26 6.39
C ARG A 179 -25.12 6.45 6.06
#